data_AF-A0A9D1XN13-F1
#
_entry.id   AF-A0A9D1XN13-F1
#
_cell.length_a   1.000
_cell.length_b   1.000
_cell.length_c   1.000
_cell.angle_alpha   90.00
_cell.angle_beta   90.00
_cell.angle_gamma   90.00
#
_symmetry.space_group_name_H-M   'P 1'
#
loop_
_entity.id
_entity.type
_entity.pdbx_description
1 polymer ?
#
loop_
_entity_poly.entity_id
_entity_poly.type
_entity_poly.pdbx_seq_one_letter_code
_entity_poly.pdbx_strand_id
1 'polypeptide(L)' 'LHERIESMEPLTENVEFRYKVDNVYNKESEGGMRYDDPTCNVDWGKLLDGIEPVLSEKDMTGPTLEESNNQFVYEGDK' A
#
# COMPACT_ATOMS: atom_id res chain seq x y z
N LEU A 1 -1.02 -23.08 4.14
CA LEU A 1 -1.94 -22.05 3.62
C LEU A 1 -2.18 -21.09 4.77
N HIS A 2 -1.54 -19.93 4.76
CA HIS A 2 -1.73 -18.91 5.80
C HIS A 2 -2.75 -17.90 5.29
N GLU A 3 -3.69 -17.52 6.14
CA GLU A 3 -4.66 -16.45 5.89
C GLU A 3 -4.11 -15.19 6.56
N ARG A 4 -4.05 -14.08 5.83
CA ARG A 4 -3.62 -12.78 6.36
C ARG A 4 -4.77 -11.79 6.24
N ILE A 5 -4.95 -11.00 7.29
CA ILE A 5 -5.83 -9.84 7.34
C ILE A 5 -4.90 -8.63 7.26
N GLU A 6 -5.04 -7.83 6.20
CA GLU A 6 -4.43 -6.51 6.12
C GLU A 6 -5.50 -5.44 6.13
N SER A 7 -5.13 -4.29 6.71
CA SER A 7 -5.97 -3.11 6.77
C SER A 7 -5.89 -2.38 5.44
N MET A 8 -6.93 -2.51 4.61
CA MET A 8 -7.18 -1.62 3.46
C MET A 8 -8.28 -0.65 3.88
N GLU A 9 -8.23 0.59 3.40
CA GLU A 9 -9.25 1.62 3.64
C GLU A 9 -10.65 1.11 3.22
N PRO A 10 -11.55 0.85 4.18
CA PRO A 10 -12.88 0.37 3.86
C PRO A 10 -13.84 1.54 3.63
N LEU A 11 -14.68 1.45 2.60
CA LEU A 11 -15.74 2.44 2.34
C LEU A 11 -16.91 2.36 3.33
N THR A 12 -16.89 1.43 4.30
CA THR A 12 -17.91 1.26 5.34
C THR A 12 -17.30 0.85 6.69
N GLU A 13 -17.96 1.18 7.80
CA GLU A 13 -17.40 1.10 9.17
C GLU A 13 -17.04 -0.31 9.68
N ASN A 14 -17.48 -1.39 9.02
CA ASN A 14 -17.27 -2.76 9.51
C ASN A 14 -16.94 -3.72 8.37
N VAL A 15 -15.79 -3.52 7.73
CA VAL A 15 -15.30 -4.41 6.67
C VAL A 15 -14.16 -5.26 7.19
N GLU A 16 -14.26 -6.56 6.93
CA GLU A 16 -13.18 -7.51 7.17
C GLU A 16 -12.60 -7.95 5.82
N PHE A 17 -11.30 -7.72 5.63
CA PHE A 17 -10.55 -8.19 4.45
C PHE A 17 -9.71 -9.41 4.82
N ARG A 18 -9.82 -10.49 4.03
CA ARG A 18 -8.98 -11.69 4.14
C ARG A 18 -8.39 -12.05 2.80
N TYR A 19 -7.11 -12.39 2.77
CA TYR A 19 -6.44 -12.88 1.59
C TYR A 19 -5.52 -14.06 1.91
N LYS A 20 -5.25 -14.90 0.90
CA LYS A 20 -4.37 -16.06 1.02
C LYS A 20 -2.95 -15.66 0.63
N VAL A 21 -1.98 -16.12 1.41
CA VAL A 21 -0.55 -15.99 1.10
C VAL A 21 0.07 -17.36 0.85
N ASP A 22 1.13 -17.36 0.04
CA ASP A 22 1.96 -18.53 -0.27
C ASP A 22 2.97 -18.83 0.84
N ASN A 23 3.48 -17.79 1.52
CA ASN A 23 4.55 -17.87 2.52
C ASN A 23 4.15 -17.36 3.91
N VAL A 24 4.99 -17.66 4.90
CA VAL A 24 4.89 -17.13 6.27
C VAL A 24 5.33 -15.65 6.27
N TYR A 25 4.72 -14.85 7.12
CA TYR A 25 5.08 -13.45 7.33
C TYR A 25 6.59 -13.27 7.62
N ASN A 26 7.26 -12.44 6.83
CA ASN A 26 8.62 -11.98 7.08
C ASN A 26 8.68 -10.46 6.99
N LYS A 27 8.74 -9.80 8.16
CA LYS A 27 8.80 -8.33 8.27
C LYS A 27 9.97 -7.71 7.53
N GLU A 28 11.12 -8.39 7.49
CA GLU A 28 12.33 -7.87 6.83
C GLU A 28 12.22 -7.88 5.30
N SER A 29 11.32 -8.70 4.77
CA SER A 29 11.03 -8.76 3.34
C SER A 29 9.88 -7.83 2.92
N GLU A 30 9.27 -7.10 3.86
CA GLU A 30 8.25 -6.12 3.52
C GLU A 30 8.90 -4.85 2.96
N GLY A 31 8.55 -4.53 1.72
CA GLY A 31 8.77 -3.22 1.13
C GLY A 31 7.55 -2.33 1.34
N GLY A 32 7.75 -1.02 1.21
CA GLY A 32 6.68 -0.04 1.25
C GLY A 32 7.17 1.29 0.71
N MET A 33 6.23 2.18 0.46
CA MET A 33 6.49 3.57 0.09
C MET A 33 5.42 4.45 0.72
N ARG A 34 5.70 5.75 0.85
CA ARG A 34 4.68 6.71 1.30
C ARG A 34 3.47 6.71 0.37
N TYR A 35 2.29 6.86 0.94
CA TYR A 35 1.03 6.81 0.19
C TYR A 35 0.87 7.97 -0.81
N ASP A 36 1.39 9.15 -0.46
CA ASP A 36 1.24 10.41 -1.18
C ASP A 36 2.48 10.79 -2.00
N ASP A 37 3.22 9.79 -2.49
CA ASP A 37 4.38 10.05 -3.32
C ASP A 37 4.00 10.87 -4.58
N PRO A 38 4.63 12.04 -4.82
CA PRO A 38 4.28 12.91 -5.93
C PRO A 38 4.63 12.32 -7.31
N THR A 39 5.58 11.39 -7.39
CA THR A 39 5.98 10.73 -8.64
C THR A 39 4.96 9.70 -9.12
N CYS A 40 4.18 9.13 -8.20
CA CYS A 40 3.06 8.26 -8.53
C CYS A 40 1.90 9.02 -9.19
N ASN A 41 1.80 10.33 -8.97
CA ASN A 41 0.81 11.22 -9.56
C ASN A 41 -0.65 10.71 -9.40
N VAL A 42 -0.97 10.17 -8.22
CA VAL A 42 -2.32 9.71 -7.86
C VAL A 42 -3.10 10.88 -7.23
N ASP A 43 -4.28 11.18 -7.78
CA ASP A 43 -5.19 12.18 -7.23
C ASP A 43 -6.05 11.60 -6.10
N TRP A 44 -5.45 11.44 -4.92
CA TRP A 44 -6.12 10.92 -3.74
C TRP A 44 -7.31 11.78 -3.30
N GLY A 45 -7.22 13.10 -3.43
CA GLY A 45 -8.29 14.02 -3.04
C GLY A 45 -9.59 13.78 -3.82
N LYS A 46 -9.49 13.53 -5.13
CA LYS A 46 -10.63 13.15 -5.96
C LYS A 46 -11.15 11.75 -5.66
N LEU A 47 -10.26 10.80 -5.35
CA LEU A 47 -10.66 9.41 -5.08
C LEU A 47 -11.37 9.23 -3.74
N LEU A 48 -10.97 10.02 -2.74
CA LEU A 48 -11.49 9.93 -1.39
C LEU A 48 -12.70 10.84 -1.14
N ASP A 49 -13.10 11.67 -2.11
CA ASP A 49 -14.25 12.58 -2.00
C ASP A 49 -14.24 13.44 -0.70
N GLY A 50 -13.04 13.92 -0.33
CA GLY A 50 -12.83 14.72 0.87
C GLY A 50 -12.72 13.94 2.18
N ILE A 51 -12.68 12.61 2.13
CA ILE A 51 -12.38 11.75 3.28
C ILE A 51 -10.87 11.81 3.56
N GLU A 52 -10.50 12.08 4.81
CA GLU A 52 -9.11 11.99 5.26
C GLU A 52 -8.78 10.51 5.57
N PRO A 53 -7.75 9.92 4.94
CA PRO A 53 -7.42 8.52 5.15
C PRO A 53 -6.80 8.30 6.54
N VAL A 54 -7.11 7.14 7.14
CA VAL A 54 -6.52 6.72 8.42
C VAL A 54 -5.30 5.87 8.12
N LEU A 55 -4.14 6.51 8.15
CA LEU A 55 -2.88 5.91 7.74
C LEU A 55 -2.06 5.37 8.91
N SER A 56 -1.31 4.32 8.66
CA SER A 56 -0.26 3.87 9.59
C SER A 56 0.96 4.79 9.50
N GLU A 57 1.81 4.78 10.55
CA GLU A 57 3.06 5.56 10.54
C GLU A 57 3.98 5.19 9.36
N LYS A 58 3.98 3.92 8.96
CA LYS A 58 4.78 3.43 7.82
C LYS A 58 4.30 4.02 6.49
N ASP A 59 2.99 4.18 6.31
CA ASP A 59 2.41 4.69 5.05
C ASP A 59 2.52 6.22 4.96
N MET A 60 2.59 6.90 6.11
CA MET A 60 2.85 8.35 6.17
C MET A 60 4.31 8.71 5.95
N THR A 61 5.25 7.91 6.49
CA THR A 61 6.68 8.25 6.56
C THR A 61 7.58 7.33 5.74
N GLY A 62 6.99 6.43 4.95
CA GLY A 62 7.71 5.52 4.07
C GLY A 62 8.59 6.26 3.06
N PRO A 63 9.55 5.55 2.44
CA PRO A 63 10.41 6.13 1.42
C PRO A 63 9.57 6.58 0.21
N THR A 64 10.13 7.49 -0.59
CA THR A 64 9.58 7.78 -1.91
C THR A 64 9.72 6.57 -2.84
N LEU A 65 9.02 6.56 -3.98
CA LEU A 65 9.19 5.51 -5.00
C LEU A 65 10.65 5.37 -5.42
N GLU A 66 11.34 6.50 -5.59
CA GLU A 66 12.75 6.56 -5.98
C GLU A 66 13.69 6.01 -4.91
N GLU A 67 13.39 6.25 -3.63
CA GLU A 67 14.22 5.79 -2.50
C GLU A 67 13.86 4.40 -1.99
N SER A 68 12.71 3.87 -2.41
CA SER A 68 12.23 2.56 -2.00
C SER A 68 13.15 1.46 -2.53
N ASN A 69 13.26 0.35 -1.80
CA ASN A 69 13.98 -0.84 -2.26
C ASN A 69 13.19 -1.63 -3.33
N ASN A 70 12.56 -0.91 -4.26
CA ASN A 70 11.75 -1.50 -5.30
C ASN A 70 12.65 -2.13 -6.36
N GLN A 71 12.55 -3.45 -6.50
CA GLN A 71 13.31 -4.24 -7.47
C GLN A 71 12.52 -4.46 -8.78
N PHE A 72 11.31 -3.91 -8.87
CA PHE A 72 10.45 -4.04 -10.04
C PHE A 72 10.90 -3.12 -11.17
N VAL A 73 11.16 -3.68 -12.35
CA VAL A 73 11.48 -2.93 -13.57
C VAL A 73 10.37 -3.19 -14.58
N TYR A 74 9.67 -2.12 -14.99
CA TYR A 74 8.67 -2.20 -16.05
C TYR A 74 9.33 -1.97 -17.42
N GLU A 75 9.35 -2.98 -18.28
CA GLU A 75 9.97 -2.91 -19.62
C GLU A 75 9.01 -2.37 -20.71
N GLY A 76 7.78 -1.97 -20.33
CA GLY A 76 6.74 -1.60 -21.30
C GLY A 76 6.06 -2.81 -21.94
N ASP A 77 4.86 -2.59 -22.49
CA ASP A 77 4.23 -3.56 -23.37
C ASP A 77 5.04 -3.62 -24.67
N LYS A 78 5.57 -4.81 -25.01
CA LYS A 78 6.22 -5.06 -26.31
C LYS A 78 5.22 -4.99 -27.47
#